data_AF-A0A8H5FH50-F1
#
_entry.id   AF-A0A8H5FH50-F1
#
_cell.length_a   1.000
_cell.length_b   1.000
_cell.length_c   1.000
_cell.angle_alpha   90.00
_cell.angle_beta   90.00
_cell.angle_gamma   90.00
#
_symmetry.space_group_name_H-M   'P 1'
#
loop_
_entity.id
_entity.type
_entity.pdbx_description
1 polymer ?
#
loop_
_entity_poly.entity_id
_entity_poly.type
_entity_poly.pdbx_seq_one_letter_code
_entity_poly.pdbx_strand_id
1 'polypeptide(L)'
;MSATSGRTGIETIISLEDAVELLTTAISSPHTTPFCAVPVELASARVNFALLNTCGTSASARLKFTKSYPRLLRAAIRFLTFKQTEEAHDTMFALLAYCRCRKTVRGKSPEMIERVKQFHGSWSEDISEEDNLLRGMVSIRRTVDFLITLIRVALSSLTANKFRTPIAGADAQDQPWPLDVKDLLPAGIPESIQGLELWTRELGGTPKIFKLATVLSLHHKPLALALLRSPHYRFAISRPLVLLTEAMDSYENDSNSTRTEEFGDTIQDIFDFFHIFYKQDLTGPWHEALRAKVNEMTPVFERLAAIISSLPGRSSSGPAPDDHWSQTLIAIQLLLSRGGSRRTTLDAGTARLLENLNNPVRDALFEMAIVRKGGCGYLLCPKNSVYSKLCSKCDLVRFCGQEVSIPVALVALSSGTAADGIETHQCQKAAWTAPIFPHKALCAKIHTLRTSLPKETWASLWKNDQDSIDKFCSTKRVNGKVVDFGLVAEIGQSLARQKELKIASSGL
;
A
#
# COMPACT_ATOMS: atom_id res chain seq x y z
N MET A 1 -19.18 8.29 17.27
CA MET A 1 -19.04 7.57 18.55
C MET A 1 -17.58 7.19 18.72
N SER A 2 -16.92 7.62 19.81
CA SER A 2 -15.50 7.36 20.04
C SER A 2 -15.24 5.86 20.24
N ALA A 3 -14.45 5.26 19.35
CA ALA A 3 -14.17 3.82 19.28
C ALA A 3 -13.37 3.25 20.46
N THR A 4 -13.16 3.99 21.55
CA THR A 4 -12.27 3.61 22.66
C THR A 4 -12.97 2.93 23.83
N SER A 5 -14.25 3.17 24.10
CA SER A 5 -14.93 2.58 25.29
C SER A 5 -15.44 1.14 25.11
N GLY A 6 -15.53 0.63 23.87
CA GLY A 6 -15.96 -0.75 23.59
C GLY A 6 -14.84 -1.79 23.42
N ARG A 7 -13.56 -1.39 23.58
CA ARG A 7 -12.41 -2.20 23.15
C ARG A 7 -11.98 -3.33 24.09
N THR A 8 -12.35 -3.29 25.37
CA THR A 8 -11.92 -4.29 26.36
C THR A 8 -12.76 -5.58 26.37
N GLY A 9 -13.85 -5.63 25.59
CA GLY A 9 -14.76 -6.79 25.57
C GLY A 9 -14.55 -7.77 24.41
N ILE A 10 -13.90 -7.38 23.31
CA ILE A 10 -13.87 -8.23 22.10
C ILE A 10 -13.06 -9.51 22.32
N GLU A 11 -12.00 -9.45 23.13
CA GLU A 11 -11.12 -10.60 23.39
C GLU A 11 -11.81 -11.72 24.18
N THR A 12 -12.83 -11.40 24.98
CA THR A 12 -13.58 -12.38 25.76
C THR A 12 -14.73 -13.01 24.96
N ILE A 13 -15.10 -12.42 23.82
CA ILE A 13 -16.25 -12.85 23.02
C ILE A 13 -15.90 -14.05 22.13
N ILE A 14 -14.76 -14.01 21.45
CA ILE A 14 -14.30 -15.06 20.52
C ILE A 14 -12.76 -15.14 20.56
N SER A 15 -12.23 -16.37 20.57
CA SER A 15 -10.78 -16.58 20.50
C SER A 15 -10.23 -16.08 19.16
N LEU A 16 -8.92 -15.83 19.08
CA LEU A 16 -8.33 -15.38 17.83
C LEU A 16 -8.40 -16.47 16.75
N GLU A 17 -8.15 -17.71 17.16
CA GLU A 17 -8.16 -18.90 16.32
C GLU A 17 -9.56 -19.15 15.73
N ASP A 18 -10.60 -19.12 16.56
CA ASP A 18 -12.00 -19.29 16.12
C ASP A 18 -12.41 -18.14 15.17
N ALA A 19 -11.96 -16.91 15.46
CA ALA A 19 -12.24 -15.76 14.60
C ALA A 19 -11.56 -15.90 13.22
N VAL A 20 -10.31 -16.36 13.18
CA VAL A 20 -9.60 -16.62 11.93
C VAL A 20 -10.29 -17.74 11.14
N GLU A 21 -10.67 -18.83 11.80
CA GLU A 21 -11.36 -19.96 11.15
C GLU A 21 -12.72 -19.57 10.59
N LEU A 22 -13.53 -18.88 11.39
CA LEU A 22 -14.85 -18.38 10.98
C LEU A 22 -14.72 -17.47 9.77
N LEU A 23 -13.83 -16.47 9.83
CA LEU A 23 -13.65 -15.51 8.76
C LEU A 23 -13.12 -16.18 7.49
N THR A 24 -12.14 -17.08 7.62
CA THR A 24 -11.60 -17.85 6.50
C THR A 24 -12.69 -18.68 5.83
N THR A 25 -13.51 -19.36 6.61
CA THR A 25 -14.63 -20.18 6.11
C THR A 25 -15.68 -19.31 5.42
N ALA A 26 -16.04 -18.18 6.02
CA ALA A 26 -17.04 -17.26 5.48
C ALA A 26 -16.65 -16.74 4.09
N ILE A 27 -15.40 -16.29 3.92
CA ILE A 27 -14.96 -15.66 2.68
C ILE A 27 -14.44 -16.66 1.63
N SER A 28 -14.13 -17.89 2.03
CA SER A 28 -13.74 -18.95 1.06
C SER A 28 -14.94 -19.45 0.25
N SER A 29 -16.14 -19.47 0.85
CA SER A 29 -17.37 -19.95 0.22
C SER A 29 -18.56 -19.04 0.57
N PRO A 30 -18.55 -17.77 0.11
CA PRO A 30 -19.49 -16.77 0.59
C PRO A 30 -20.94 -17.05 0.18
N HIS A 31 -21.19 -17.76 -0.91
CA HIS A 31 -22.55 -18.13 -1.35
C HIS A 31 -23.20 -19.24 -0.51
N THR A 32 -22.39 -20.07 0.17
CA THR A 32 -22.88 -21.21 0.96
C THR A 32 -22.58 -21.05 2.44
N THR A 33 -22.10 -19.87 2.86
CA THR A 33 -21.68 -19.66 4.24
C THR A 33 -22.88 -19.70 5.20
N PRO A 34 -22.77 -20.41 6.34
CA PRO A 34 -23.80 -20.37 7.37
C PRO A 34 -23.75 -19.07 8.19
N PHE A 35 -22.71 -18.25 8.02
CA PHE A 35 -22.50 -17.05 8.81
C PHE A 35 -23.31 -15.86 8.27
N CYS A 36 -23.80 -15.02 9.18
CA CYS A 36 -24.48 -13.76 8.88
C CYS A 36 -23.49 -12.58 9.01
N ALA A 37 -23.87 -11.35 8.64
CA ALA A 37 -23.02 -10.17 8.74
C ALA A 37 -22.34 -10.01 10.11
N VAL A 38 -23.08 -10.29 11.19
CA VAL A 38 -22.65 -10.05 12.57
C VAL A 38 -21.49 -10.96 13.02
N PRO A 39 -21.56 -12.31 12.92
CA PRO A 39 -20.40 -13.16 13.20
C PRO A 39 -19.18 -12.82 12.34
N VAL A 40 -19.40 -12.44 11.08
CA VAL A 40 -18.31 -12.06 10.16
C VAL A 40 -17.65 -10.76 10.61
N GLU A 41 -18.42 -9.73 10.96
CA GLU A 41 -17.88 -8.47 11.49
C GLU A 41 -17.18 -8.69 12.84
N LEU A 42 -17.76 -9.49 13.73
CA LEU A 42 -17.16 -9.79 15.04
C LEU A 42 -15.80 -10.50 14.88
N ALA A 43 -15.74 -11.51 14.01
CA ALA A 43 -14.50 -12.20 13.70
C ALA A 43 -13.48 -11.25 13.06
N SER A 44 -13.91 -10.45 12.07
CA SER A 44 -13.08 -9.40 11.45
C SER A 44 -12.54 -8.41 12.48
N ALA A 45 -13.38 -7.92 13.39
CA ALA A 45 -13.00 -6.97 14.44
C ALA A 45 -12.00 -7.60 15.42
N ARG A 46 -12.18 -8.87 15.80
CA ARG A 46 -11.23 -9.61 16.65
C ARG A 46 -9.86 -9.76 16.01
N VAL A 47 -9.81 -10.14 14.74
CA VAL A 47 -8.56 -10.31 13.99
C VAL A 47 -7.90 -8.95 13.75
N ASN A 48 -8.67 -7.92 13.39
CA ASN A 48 -8.18 -6.55 13.24
C ASN A 48 -7.61 -6.00 14.55
N PHE A 49 -8.28 -6.27 15.68
CA PHE A 49 -7.77 -5.91 17.00
C PHE A 49 -6.41 -6.55 17.27
N ALA A 50 -6.25 -7.83 16.99
CA ALA A 50 -4.96 -8.52 17.17
C ALA A 50 -3.87 -7.96 16.23
N LEU A 51 -4.24 -7.65 15.00
CA LEU A 51 -3.34 -7.06 14.01
C LEU A 51 -2.88 -5.64 14.42
N LEU A 52 -3.77 -4.79 14.93
CA LEU A 52 -3.47 -3.38 15.21
C LEU A 52 -2.99 -3.12 16.64
N ASN A 53 -3.58 -3.78 17.63
CA ASN A 53 -3.32 -3.52 19.06
C ASN A 53 -2.27 -4.47 19.62
N THR A 54 -2.44 -5.79 19.45
CA THR A 54 -1.49 -6.77 20.03
C THR A 54 -0.12 -6.71 19.35
N CYS A 55 -0.07 -6.42 18.06
CA CYS A 55 1.19 -6.20 17.34
C CYS A 55 1.78 -4.78 17.54
N GLY A 56 1.02 -3.87 18.15
CA GLY A 56 1.37 -2.45 18.31
C GLY A 56 1.57 -1.70 16.99
N THR A 57 2.43 -0.67 17.03
CA THR A 57 2.84 0.11 15.85
C THR A 57 3.94 -0.56 15.01
N SER A 58 4.43 -1.73 15.42
CA SER A 58 5.52 -2.42 14.74
C SER A 58 5.08 -3.06 13.42
N ALA A 59 5.58 -2.54 12.30
CA ALA A 59 5.37 -3.14 10.98
C ALA A 59 5.84 -4.60 10.91
N SER A 60 6.91 -4.97 11.62
CA SER A 60 7.41 -6.36 11.61
C SER A 60 6.49 -7.32 12.36
N ALA A 61 5.87 -6.86 13.47
CA ALA A 61 4.92 -7.65 14.24
C ALA A 61 3.64 -7.89 13.44
N ARG A 62 3.11 -6.83 12.79
CA ARG A 62 1.96 -6.95 11.87
C ARG A 62 2.25 -7.91 10.73
N LEU A 63 3.44 -7.82 10.15
CA LEU A 63 3.85 -8.75 9.11
C LEU A 63 3.92 -10.20 9.63
N LYS A 64 4.53 -10.42 10.80
CA LYS A 64 4.60 -11.76 11.42
C LYS A 64 3.21 -12.33 11.67
N PHE A 65 2.27 -11.49 12.12
CA PHE A 65 0.87 -11.86 12.28
C PHE A 65 0.26 -12.34 10.96
N THR A 66 0.34 -11.54 9.89
CA THR A 66 -0.23 -11.94 8.59
C THR A 66 0.35 -13.25 8.05
N LYS A 67 1.65 -13.48 8.27
CA LYS A 67 2.34 -14.72 7.89
C LYS A 67 1.91 -15.94 8.69
N SER A 68 1.34 -15.74 9.87
CA SER A 68 0.86 -16.84 10.73
C SER A 68 -0.50 -17.37 10.27
N TYR A 69 -1.21 -16.65 9.40
CA TYR A 69 -2.53 -17.02 8.91
C TYR A 69 -2.60 -17.02 7.37
N PRO A 70 -1.79 -17.86 6.68
CA PRO A 70 -1.69 -17.86 5.22
C PRO A 70 -2.99 -18.24 4.49
N ARG A 71 -3.80 -19.12 5.09
CA ARG A 71 -5.11 -19.53 4.53
C ARG A 71 -6.10 -18.37 4.50
N LEU A 72 -6.16 -17.59 5.59
CA LEU A 72 -6.99 -16.38 5.65
C LEU A 72 -6.55 -15.37 4.59
N LEU A 73 -5.25 -15.15 4.42
CA LEU A 73 -4.73 -14.24 3.40
C LEU A 73 -5.14 -14.66 1.98
N ARG A 74 -4.99 -15.95 1.63
CA ARG A 74 -5.40 -16.46 0.32
C ARG A 74 -6.90 -16.39 0.10
N ALA A 75 -7.68 -16.72 1.12
CA ALA A 75 -9.13 -16.62 1.08
C ALA A 75 -9.58 -15.16 0.89
N ALA A 76 -8.92 -14.20 1.56
CA ALA A 76 -9.17 -12.76 1.39
C ALA A 76 -8.85 -12.28 -0.03
N ILE A 77 -7.70 -12.67 -0.58
CA ILE A 77 -7.32 -12.32 -1.95
C ILE A 77 -8.34 -12.89 -2.93
N ARG A 78 -8.67 -14.17 -2.82
CA ARG A 78 -9.68 -14.83 -3.66
C ARG A 78 -11.01 -14.10 -3.56
N PHE A 79 -11.54 -13.90 -2.37
CA PHE A 79 -12.81 -13.22 -2.12
C PHE A 79 -12.92 -11.85 -2.81
N LEU A 80 -11.85 -11.04 -2.75
CA LEU A 80 -11.84 -9.68 -3.30
C LEU A 80 -11.50 -9.60 -4.79
N THR A 81 -10.95 -10.67 -5.38
CA THR A 81 -10.49 -10.70 -6.78
C THR A 81 -11.17 -11.77 -7.62
N PHE A 82 -12.14 -12.50 -7.05
CA PHE A 82 -12.88 -13.54 -7.74
C PHE A 82 -13.88 -12.92 -8.72
N LYS A 83 -13.90 -13.46 -9.94
CA LYS A 83 -14.92 -13.11 -10.93
C LYS A 83 -16.23 -13.79 -10.61
N GLN A 84 -17.29 -13.01 -10.60
CA GLN A 84 -18.66 -13.47 -10.50
C GLN A 84 -19.53 -12.61 -11.44
N THR A 85 -20.73 -13.07 -11.76
CA THR A 85 -21.71 -12.23 -12.46
C THR A 85 -22.22 -11.15 -11.52
N GLU A 86 -22.79 -10.08 -12.06
CA GLU A 86 -23.42 -9.02 -11.25
C GLU A 86 -24.49 -9.62 -10.33
N GLU A 87 -25.41 -10.41 -10.89
CA GLU A 87 -26.45 -11.11 -10.12
C GLU A 87 -25.89 -12.02 -9.01
N ALA A 88 -24.79 -12.75 -9.29
CA ALA A 88 -24.16 -13.59 -8.29
C ALA A 88 -23.52 -12.75 -7.17
N HIS A 89 -22.90 -11.61 -7.52
CA HIS A 89 -22.35 -10.68 -6.54
C HIS A 89 -23.45 -10.10 -5.64
N ASP A 90 -24.53 -9.61 -6.23
CA ASP A 90 -25.65 -9.02 -5.51
C ASP A 90 -26.27 -10.04 -4.56
N THR A 91 -26.44 -11.28 -5.03
CA THR A 91 -26.93 -12.41 -4.23
C THR A 91 -25.98 -12.74 -3.08
N MET A 92 -24.67 -12.82 -3.34
CA MET A 92 -23.65 -13.06 -2.32
C MET A 92 -23.66 -11.95 -1.28
N PHE A 93 -23.69 -10.69 -1.72
CA PHE A 93 -23.63 -9.52 -0.87
C PHE A 93 -24.88 -9.42 0.00
N ALA A 94 -26.07 -9.61 -0.57
CA ALA A 94 -27.32 -9.68 0.18
C ALA A 94 -27.32 -10.81 1.23
N LEU A 95 -26.82 -12.00 0.87
CA LEU A 95 -26.70 -13.13 1.80
C LEU A 95 -25.77 -12.82 2.99
N LEU A 96 -24.64 -12.18 2.70
CA LEU A 96 -23.65 -11.79 3.70
C LEU A 96 -24.14 -10.64 4.58
N ALA A 97 -24.77 -9.62 3.99
CA ALA A 97 -25.30 -8.46 4.68
C ALA A 97 -26.52 -8.83 5.55
N TYR A 98 -27.38 -9.74 5.10
CA TYR A 98 -28.59 -10.05 5.85
C TYR A 98 -28.30 -10.79 7.16
N CYS A 99 -28.57 -10.12 8.28
CA CYS A 99 -28.39 -10.70 9.61
C CYS A 99 -29.46 -11.77 9.90
N ARG A 100 -29.12 -13.04 9.67
CA ARG A 100 -29.94 -14.22 10.02
C ARG A 100 -29.93 -14.58 11.50
N CYS A 101 -29.10 -13.88 12.27
CA CYS A 101 -28.85 -14.20 13.65
C CYS A 101 -30.09 -13.94 14.54
N ARG A 102 -31.08 -13.13 14.09
CA ARG A 102 -32.40 -12.92 14.71
C ARG A 102 -33.34 -14.14 14.64
N LYS A 103 -33.31 -14.91 13.54
CA LYS A 103 -34.19 -16.10 13.35
C LYS A 103 -33.64 -17.37 14.00
N THR A 104 -32.32 -17.42 14.20
CA THR A 104 -31.60 -18.57 14.80
C THR A 104 -31.32 -18.43 16.30
N VAL A 105 -31.74 -17.33 16.93
CA VAL A 105 -31.67 -17.13 18.40
C VAL A 105 -32.35 -18.27 19.17
N ARG A 106 -33.35 -18.94 18.57
CA ARG A 106 -34.05 -20.09 19.18
C ARG A 106 -33.19 -21.34 19.43
N GLY A 107 -31.89 -21.35 19.10
CA GLY A 107 -31.01 -22.49 19.35
C GLY A 107 -29.53 -22.18 19.58
N LYS A 108 -29.13 -20.91 19.72
CA LYS A 108 -27.75 -20.53 20.07
C LYS A 108 -27.61 -20.33 21.58
N SER A 109 -26.40 -20.51 22.11
CA SER A 109 -26.18 -20.29 23.54
C SER A 109 -26.57 -18.84 23.90
N PRO A 110 -27.30 -18.63 25.02
CA PRO A 110 -27.65 -17.30 25.52
C PRO A 110 -26.45 -16.34 25.59
N GLU A 111 -25.27 -16.91 25.81
CA GLU A 111 -24.00 -16.20 25.91
C GLU A 111 -23.57 -15.52 24.61
N MET A 112 -23.74 -16.17 23.45
CA MET A 112 -23.39 -15.56 22.16
C MET A 112 -24.32 -14.37 21.84
N ILE A 113 -25.60 -14.50 22.19
CA ILE A 113 -26.61 -13.46 21.98
C ILE A 113 -26.28 -12.23 22.83
N GLU A 114 -25.96 -12.43 24.11
CA GLU A 114 -25.61 -11.34 25.01
C GLU A 114 -24.32 -10.63 24.59
N ARG A 115 -23.33 -11.40 24.12
CA ARG A 115 -22.07 -10.85 23.59
C ARG A 115 -22.27 -10.01 22.30
N VAL A 116 -23.17 -10.44 21.41
CA VAL A 116 -23.54 -9.67 20.21
C VAL A 116 -24.26 -8.38 20.57
N LYS A 117 -25.16 -8.42 21.56
CA LYS A 117 -25.82 -7.21 22.10
C LYS A 117 -24.80 -6.24 22.68
N GLN A 118 -23.80 -6.72 23.41
CA GLN A 118 -22.73 -5.88 23.94
C GLN A 118 -21.90 -5.22 22.83
N PHE A 119 -21.61 -5.93 21.74
CA PHE A 119 -20.79 -5.41 20.64
C PHE A 119 -21.48 -4.31 19.83
N HIS A 120 -22.80 -4.41 19.60
CA HIS A 120 -23.54 -3.48 18.75
C HIS A 120 -24.35 -2.40 19.52
N GLY A 121 -24.31 -2.42 20.86
CA GLY A 121 -25.23 -1.62 21.69
C GLY A 121 -26.63 -2.25 21.75
N SER A 122 -27.61 -1.55 22.37
CA SER A 122 -28.96 -2.08 22.54
C SER A 122 -29.57 -2.47 21.20
N TRP A 123 -29.53 -3.76 20.88
CA TRP A 123 -30.29 -4.35 19.80
C TRP A 123 -31.76 -4.17 20.15
N SER A 124 -32.41 -3.19 19.52
CA SER A 124 -33.86 -3.11 19.57
C SER A 124 -34.43 -4.34 18.87
N GLU A 125 -35.41 -4.97 19.49
CA GLU A 125 -36.14 -6.07 18.84
C GLU A 125 -36.99 -5.57 17.67
N ASP A 126 -37.18 -4.24 17.52
CA ASP A 126 -38.04 -3.58 16.53
C ASP A 126 -37.29 -2.95 15.35
N ILE A 127 -36.05 -3.37 15.07
CA ILE A 127 -35.31 -2.87 13.90
C ILE A 127 -36.04 -3.28 12.60
N SER A 128 -36.29 -2.31 11.73
CA SER A 128 -36.89 -2.54 10.42
C SER A 128 -36.01 -3.46 9.55
N GLU A 129 -36.61 -4.12 8.55
CA GLU A 129 -35.82 -4.98 7.65
C GLU A 129 -34.78 -4.17 6.86
N GLU A 130 -35.12 -2.94 6.49
CA GLU A 130 -34.23 -1.98 5.82
C GLU A 130 -33.04 -1.59 6.69
N ASP A 131 -33.28 -1.22 7.95
CA ASP A 131 -32.21 -0.90 8.90
C ASP A 131 -31.30 -2.12 9.16
N ASN A 132 -31.86 -3.32 9.21
CA ASN A 132 -31.10 -4.55 9.39
C ASN A 132 -30.19 -4.83 8.19
N LEU A 133 -30.70 -4.61 6.96
CA LEU A 133 -29.90 -4.71 5.75
C LEU A 133 -28.78 -3.66 5.75
N LEU A 134 -29.10 -2.39 6.02
CA LEU A 134 -28.14 -1.29 6.03
C LEU A 134 -27.00 -1.55 7.04
N ARG A 135 -27.33 -1.99 8.25
CA ARG A 135 -26.32 -2.38 9.26
C ARG A 135 -25.43 -3.50 8.74
N GLY A 136 -26.04 -4.52 8.14
CA GLY A 136 -25.34 -5.63 7.52
C GLY A 136 -24.37 -5.20 6.42
N MET A 137 -24.77 -4.26 5.58
CA MET A 137 -23.92 -3.70 4.53
C MET A 137 -22.70 -2.98 5.12
N VAL A 138 -22.90 -2.19 6.17
CA VAL A 138 -21.80 -1.53 6.91
C VAL A 138 -20.84 -2.57 7.51
N SER A 139 -21.37 -3.65 8.09
CA SER A 139 -20.58 -4.76 8.64
C SER A 139 -19.71 -5.45 7.59
N ILE A 140 -20.27 -5.75 6.41
CA ILE A 140 -19.53 -6.36 5.30
C ILE A 140 -18.49 -5.39 4.74
N ARG A 141 -18.82 -4.10 4.60
CA ARG A 141 -17.86 -3.08 4.18
C ARG A 141 -16.65 -3.01 5.11
N ARG A 142 -16.87 -2.95 6.43
CA ARG A 142 -15.78 -2.97 7.43
C ARG A 142 -14.93 -4.24 7.34
N THR A 143 -15.57 -5.36 7.04
CA THR A 143 -14.87 -6.62 6.81
C THR A 143 -13.98 -6.54 5.57
N VAL A 144 -14.51 -6.05 4.44
CA VAL A 144 -13.72 -5.82 3.23
C VAL A 144 -12.54 -4.88 3.50
N ASP A 145 -12.75 -3.76 4.17
CA ASP A 145 -11.69 -2.80 4.51
C ASP A 145 -10.57 -3.44 5.36
N PHE A 146 -10.95 -4.30 6.31
CA PHE A 146 -10.00 -5.10 7.08
C PHE A 146 -9.23 -6.08 6.19
N LEU A 147 -9.90 -6.83 5.32
CA LEU A 147 -9.26 -7.79 4.43
C LEU A 147 -8.24 -7.09 3.49
N ILE A 148 -8.59 -5.90 2.99
CA ILE A 148 -7.67 -5.07 2.19
C ILE A 148 -6.45 -4.65 3.02
N THR A 149 -6.66 -4.28 4.28
CA THR A 149 -5.57 -3.95 5.21
C THR A 149 -4.66 -5.14 5.45
N LEU A 150 -5.24 -6.34 5.66
CA LEU A 150 -4.50 -7.59 5.84
C LEU A 150 -3.61 -7.88 4.62
N ILE A 151 -4.18 -7.79 3.41
CA ILE A 151 -3.45 -8.01 2.15
C ILE A 151 -2.32 -6.98 1.99
N ARG A 152 -2.60 -5.70 2.25
CA ARG A 152 -1.60 -4.63 2.18
C ARG A 152 -0.41 -4.89 3.10
N VAL A 153 -0.66 -5.29 4.35
CA VAL A 153 0.41 -5.61 5.30
C VAL A 153 1.24 -6.79 4.80
N ALA A 154 0.60 -7.87 4.32
CA ALA A 154 1.32 -9.03 3.82
C ALA A 154 2.23 -8.68 2.63
N LEU A 155 1.71 -7.91 1.67
CA LEU A 155 2.41 -7.54 0.44
C LEU A 155 3.48 -6.46 0.63
N SER A 156 3.39 -5.64 1.69
CA SER A 156 4.39 -4.61 2.01
C SER A 156 5.81 -5.15 2.21
N SER A 157 5.94 -6.46 2.49
CA SER A 157 7.23 -7.13 2.72
C SER A 157 7.83 -7.82 1.50
N LEU A 158 7.10 -7.78 0.38
CA LEU A 158 7.51 -8.42 -0.86
C LEU A 158 8.07 -7.36 -1.80
N THR A 159 9.16 -7.70 -2.48
CA THR A 159 9.70 -6.85 -3.54
C THR A 159 8.75 -6.91 -4.74
N ALA A 160 8.49 -5.77 -5.38
CA ALA A 160 7.67 -5.70 -6.57
C ALA A 160 8.11 -6.73 -7.64
N ASN A 161 7.14 -7.41 -8.24
CA ASN A 161 7.29 -8.48 -9.22
C ASN A 161 8.16 -9.67 -8.77
N LYS A 162 8.40 -9.86 -7.47
CA LYS A 162 9.18 -10.98 -6.95
C LYS A 162 8.39 -11.77 -5.92
N PHE A 163 8.23 -13.06 -6.22
CA PHE A 163 7.74 -14.05 -5.29
C PHE A 163 8.91 -14.71 -4.56
N ARG A 164 8.64 -15.20 -3.35
CA ARG A 164 9.62 -15.89 -2.52
C ARG A 164 9.59 -17.39 -2.83
N THR A 165 10.75 -18.04 -2.73
CA THR A 165 10.85 -19.50 -2.86
C THR A 165 9.95 -20.19 -1.83
N PRO A 166 9.20 -21.24 -2.23
CA PRO A 166 8.39 -22.03 -1.30
C PRO A 166 9.26 -22.63 -0.18
N ILE A 167 8.71 -22.71 1.03
CA ILE A 167 9.30 -23.47 2.12
C ILE A 167 9.14 -24.96 1.79
N ALA A 168 10.25 -25.69 1.74
CA ALA A 168 10.25 -27.12 1.42
C ALA A 168 9.39 -27.90 2.44
N GLY A 169 8.52 -28.79 1.94
CA GLY A 169 7.66 -29.64 2.75
C GLY A 169 6.38 -28.99 3.28
N ALA A 170 6.13 -27.69 3.00
CA ALA A 170 4.87 -27.03 3.34
C ALA A 170 3.95 -26.94 2.11
N ASP A 171 2.67 -27.26 2.31
CA ASP A 171 1.64 -27.15 1.27
C ASP A 171 1.51 -25.71 0.76
N ALA A 172 1.11 -25.55 -0.50
CA ALA A 172 0.95 -24.24 -1.12
C ALA A 172 0.03 -23.31 -0.30
N GLN A 173 -1.03 -23.84 0.31
CA GLN A 173 -1.96 -23.07 1.14
C GLN A 173 -1.36 -22.58 2.47
N ASP A 174 -0.33 -23.27 2.96
CA ASP A 174 0.32 -22.99 4.24
C ASP A 174 1.58 -22.11 4.08
N GLN A 175 1.92 -21.74 2.84
CA GLN A 175 3.02 -20.82 2.59
C GLN A 175 2.67 -19.42 3.11
N PRO A 176 3.54 -18.78 3.92
CA PRO A 176 3.25 -17.50 4.59
C PRO A 176 3.13 -16.29 3.66
N TRP A 177 3.33 -16.46 2.36
CA TRP A 177 3.22 -15.43 1.33
C TRP A 177 2.62 -16.05 0.06
N PRO A 178 2.03 -15.21 -0.83
CA PRO A 178 1.72 -15.59 -2.20
C PRO A 178 2.97 -16.13 -2.92
N LEU A 179 2.82 -17.25 -3.62
CA LEU A 179 3.92 -17.91 -4.33
C LEU A 179 4.07 -17.46 -5.79
N ASP A 180 2.97 -17.01 -6.39
CA ASP A 180 2.95 -16.58 -7.78
C ASP A 180 1.78 -15.61 -8.04
N VAL A 181 1.62 -15.23 -9.31
CA VAL A 181 0.53 -14.36 -9.76
C VAL A 181 -0.84 -15.03 -9.58
N LYS A 182 -0.94 -16.36 -9.61
CA LYS A 182 -2.21 -17.09 -9.42
C LYS A 182 -2.66 -17.04 -7.96
N ASP A 183 -1.74 -16.94 -7.00
CA ASP A 183 -2.10 -16.68 -5.61
C ASP A 183 -2.66 -15.25 -5.42
N LEU A 184 -2.26 -14.28 -6.25
CA LEU A 184 -2.72 -12.88 -6.19
C LEU A 184 -3.97 -12.59 -7.01
N LEU A 185 -4.05 -13.21 -8.19
CA LEU A 185 -5.05 -13.01 -9.23
C LEU A 185 -5.49 -14.39 -9.72
N PRO A 186 -6.21 -15.15 -8.88
CA PRO A 186 -6.52 -16.58 -9.11
C PRO A 186 -7.33 -16.83 -10.38
N ALA A 187 -8.15 -15.86 -10.79
CA ALA A 187 -8.94 -15.94 -12.01
C ALA A 187 -8.22 -15.34 -13.24
N GLY A 188 -7.02 -14.78 -13.07
CA GLY A 188 -6.33 -14.00 -14.09
C GLY A 188 -6.63 -12.49 -14.02
N ILE A 189 -5.81 -11.68 -14.69
CA ILE A 189 -5.92 -10.22 -14.67
C ILE A 189 -7.31 -9.73 -15.16
N PRO A 190 -7.83 -10.15 -16.33
CA PRO A 190 -9.12 -9.65 -16.80
C PRO A 190 -10.27 -9.90 -15.82
N GLU A 191 -10.34 -11.12 -15.31
CA GLU A 191 -11.38 -11.60 -14.42
C GLU A 191 -11.29 -10.91 -13.05
N SER A 192 -10.07 -10.72 -12.53
CA SER A 192 -9.88 -10.03 -11.26
C SER A 192 -10.24 -8.54 -11.32
N ILE A 193 -10.05 -7.87 -12.47
CA ILE A 193 -10.53 -6.48 -12.63
C ILE A 193 -12.05 -6.43 -12.56
N GLN A 194 -12.76 -7.38 -13.19
CA GLN A 194 -14.22 -7.48 -13.09
C GLN A 194 -14.66 -7.72 -11.64
N GLY A 195 -13.97 -8.62 -10.92
CA GLY A 195 -14.23 -8.85 -9.49
C GLY A 195 -14.06 -7.59 -8.64
N LEU A 196 -12.98 -6.83 -8.87
CA LEU A 196 -12.74 -5.55 -8.19
C LEU A 196 -13.79 -4.50 -8.55
N GLU A 197 -14.21 -4.42 -9.82
CA GLU A 197 -15.28 -3.51 -10.28
C GLU A 197 -16.58 -3.75 -9.52
N LEU A 198 -16.97 -5.00 -9.25
CA LEU A 198 -18.21 -5.31 -8.53
C LEU A 198 -18.20 -4.72 -7.12
N TRP A 199 -17.09 -4.85 -6.38
CA TRP A 199 -16.96 -4.27 -5.04
C TRP A 199 -17.05 -2.74 -4.99
N THR A 200 -16.82 -2.07 -6.12
CA THR A 200 -16.98 -0.62 -6.20
C THR A 200 -18.43 -0.21 -6.46
N ARG A 201 -19.31 -1.11 -6.91
CA ARG A 201 -20.68 -0.82 -7.40
C ARG A 201 -21.74 -0.70 -6.31
N GLU A 202 -21.59 -1.47 -5.25
CA GLU A 202 -22.61 -1.61 -4.23
C GLU A 202 -23.02 -0.27 -3.62
N LEU A 203 -24.26 -0.17 -3.13
CA LEU A 203 -24.74 0.95 -2.32
C LEU A 203 -23.78 1.15 -1.12
N GLY A 204 -22.95 2.19 -1.19
CA GLY A 204 -21.85 2.42 -0.23
C GLY A 204 -20.54 1.70 -0.54
N GLY A 205 -20.30 1.36 -1.81
CA GLY A 205 -19.09 0.71 -2.32
C GLY A 205 -17.82 1.31 -1.73
N THR A 206 -16.89 0.46 -1.32
CA THR A 206 -15.75 0.93 -0.53
C THR A 206 -14.66 1.52 -1.43
N PRO A 207 -14.31 2.80 -1.28
CA PRO A 207 -13.18 3.38 -2.02
C PRO A 207 -11.86 2.69 -1.69
N LYS A 208 -11.80 1.92 -0.58
CA LYS A 208 -10.65 1.08 -0.22
C LYS A 208 -10.33 0.02 -1.28
N ILE A 209 -11.26 -0.36 -2.18
CA ILE A 209 -10.93 -1.23 -3.32
C ILE A 209 -9.85 -0.62 -4.21
N PHE A 210 -9.80 0.72 -4.34
CA PHE A 210 -8.72 1.40 -5.06
C PHE A 210 -7.37 1.29 -4.33
N LYS A 211 -7.38 1.21 -2.99
CA LYS A 211 -6.17 0.85 -2.20
C LYS A 211 -5.75 -0.59 -2.46
N LEU A 212 -6.67 -1.54 -2.57
CA LEU A 212 -6.33 -2.91 -2.95
C LEU A 212 -5.73 -2.97 -4.35
N ALA A 213 -6.39 -2.35 -5.33
CA ALA A 213 -5.91 -2.29 -6.71
C ALA A 213 -4.52 -1.63 -6.80
N THR A 214 -4.28 -0.58 -6.00
CA THR A 214 -2.96 0.06 -5.84
C THR A 214 -1.90 -0.92 -5.37
N VAL A 215 -2.16 -1.63 -4.27
CA VAL A 215 -1.21 -2.58 -3.68
C VAL A 215 -0.91 -3.74 -4.64
N LEU A 216 -1.95 -4.31 -5.25
CA LEU A 216 -1.80 -5.38 -6.22
C LEU A 216 -1.03 -4.92 -7.46
N SER A 217 -1.32 -3.71 -7.95
CA SER A 217 -0.63 -3.11 -9.09
C SER A 217 0.84 -2.85 -8.80
N LEU A 218 1.17 -2.27 -7.63
CA LEU A 218 2.55 -2.04 -7.19
C LEU A 218 3.34 -3.34 -7.08
N HIS A 219 2.68 -4.44 -6.71
CA HIS A 219 3.31 -5.75 -6.65
C HIS A 219 3.38 -6.43 -8.03
N HIS A 220 2.38 -6.27 -8.89
CA HIS A 220 2.27 -6.91 -10.20
C HIS A 220 1.96 -5.87 -11.29
N LYS A 221 3.01 -5.30 -11.89
CA LYS A 221 2.92 -4.21 -12.88
C LYS A 221 1.94 -4.46 -14.05
N PRO A 222 1.83 -5.68 -14.62
CA PRO A 222 0.85 -5.95 -15.67
C PRO A 222 -0.62 -5.66 -15.28
N LEU A 223 -0.96 -5.77 -13.99
CA LEU A 223 -2.30 -5.38 -13.52
C LEU A 223 -2.54 -3.89 -13.71
N ALA A 224 -1.58 -3.03 -13.35
CA ALA A 224 -1.71 -1.58 -13.47
C ALA A 224 -2.04 -1.14 -14.91
N LEU A 225 -1.37 -1.73 -15.89
CA LEU A 225 -1.65 -1.49 -17.30
C LEU A 225 -3.04 -1.97 -17.70
N ALA A 226 -3.47 -3.13 -17.20
CA ALA A 226 -4.79 -3.68 -17.48
C ALA A 226 -5.94 -2.89 -16.83
N LEU A 227 -5.69 -2.13 -15.76
CA LEU A 227 -6.70 -1.22 -15.20
C LEU A 227 -7.00 -0.06 -16.16
N LEU A 228 -6.06 0.31 -17.04
CA LEU A 228 -6.19 1.37 -18.06
C LEU A 228 -6.80 0.86 -19.38
N ARG A 229 -7.69 -0.13 -19.34
CA ARG A 229 -8.31 -0.70 -20.56
C ARG A 229 -9.23 0.30 -21.26
N SER A 230 -8.86 0.62 -22.49
CA SER A 230 -9.69 1.29 -23.50
C SER A 230 -10.89 0.41 -23.91
N PRO A 231 -12.01 0.99 -24.39
CA PRO A 231 -12.26 2.42 -24.61
C PRO A 231 -12.86 3.16 -23.42
N HIS A 232 -13.40 2.43 -22.44
CA HIS A 232 -14.21 3.05 -21.40
C HIS A 232 -13.44 3.46 -20.16
N TYR A 233 -12.21 2.94 -19.95
CA TYR A 233 -11.41 3.22 -18.74
C TYR A 233 -12.23 3.09 -17.45
N ARG A 234 -13.13 2.10 -17.41
CA ARG A 234 -14.24 2.01 -16.45
C ARG A 234 -13.74 1.99 -15.01
N PHE A 235 -12.86 1.04 -14.68
CA PHE A 235 -12.25 0.95 -13.36
C PHE A 235 -11.31 2.11 -13.04
N ALA A 236 -10.45 2.50 -13.98
CA ALA A 236 -9.39 3.48 -13.71
C ALA A 236 -9.86 4.93 -13.62
N ILE A 237 -10.97 5.31 -14.27
CA ILE A 237 -11.45 6.70 -14.31
C ILE A 237 -12.93 6.79 -13.95
N SER A 238 -13.82 6.18 -14.74
CA SER A 238 -15.26 6.45 -14.58
C SER A 238 -15.78 6.04 -13.20
N ARG A 239 -15.33 4.92 -12.63
CA ARG A 239 -15.78 4.48 -11.30
C ARG A 239 -15.27 5.37 -10.16
N PRO A 240 -13.97 5.75 -10.09
CA PRO A 240 -13.52 6.78 -9.16
C PRO A 240 -14.33 8.07 -9.22
N LEU A 241 -14.68 8.57 -10.42
CA LEU A 241 -15.47 9.79 -10.57
C LEU A 241 -16.89 9.66 -9.99
N VAL A 242 -17.52 8.49 -10.13
CA VAL A 242 -18.82 8.19 -9.51
C VAL A 242 -18.70 8.26 -7.98
N LEU A 243 -17.72 7.58 -7.38
CA LEU A 243 -17.54 7.60 -5.92
C LEU A 243 -17.18 8.99 -5.39
N LEU A 244 -16.40 9.79 -6.13
CA LEU A 244 -16.13 11.18 -5.76
C LEU A 244 -17.41 12.01 -5.80
N THR A 245 -18.26 11.83 -6.81
CA THR A 245 -19.56 12.50 -6.91
C THR A 245 -20.44 12.14 -5.72
N GLU A 246 -20.60 10.84 -5.41
CA GLU A 246 -21.39 10.37 -4.27
C GLU A 246 -20.85 10.89 -2.92
N ALA A 247 -19.53 10.95 -2.77
CA ALA A 247 -18.91 11.49 -1.56
C ALA A 247 -19.13 13.00 -1.41
N MET A 248 -19.07 13.76 -2.52
CA MET A 248 -19.39 15.19 -2.54
C MET A 248 -20.88 15.42 -2.21
N ASP A 249 -21.79 14.65 -2.82
CA ASP A 249 -23.23 14.72 -2.54
C ASP A 249 -23.52 14.44 -1.06
N SER A 250 -22.90 13.40 -0.49
CA SER A 250 -23.07 13.07 0.93
C SER A 250 -22.51 14.17 1.84
N TYR A 251 -21.38 14.78 1.49
CA TYR A 251 -20.77 15.86 2.27
C TYR A 251 -21.60 17.15 2.24
N GLU A 252 -22.12 17.52 1.08
CA GLU A 252 -22.96 18.72 0.92
C GLU A 252 -24.31 18.56 1.63
N ASN A 253 -24.89 17.35 1.64
CA ASN A 253 -26.14 17.06 2.34
C ASN A 253 -25.97 17.05 3.88
N ASP A 254 -24.81 16.62 4.39
CA ASP A 254 -24.52 16.54 5.82
C ASP A 254 -23.01 16.71 6.08
N SER A 255 -22.60 17.93 6.44
CA SER A 255 -21.19 18.31 6.66
C SER A 255 -20.69 18.04 8.08
N ASN A 256 -21.31 17.10 8.81
CA ASN A 256 -20.82 16.74 10.13
C ASN A 256 -19.39 16.17 10.09
N SER A 257 -18.75 16.09 11.26
CA SER A 257 -17.35 15.67 11.37
C SER A 257 -17.08 14.25 10.86
N THR A 258 -18.04 13.34 11.02
CA THR A 258 -17.90 11.94 10.56
C THR A 258 -17.93 11.88 9.03
N ARG A 259 -18.85 12.63 8.40
CA ARG A 259 -18.94 12.73 6.94
C ARG A 259 -17.73 13.42 6.33
N THR A 260 -17.17 14.41 7.03
CA THR A 260 -15.92 15.07 6.61
C THR A 260 -14.74 14.08 6.58
N GLU A 261 -14.64 13.20 7.58
CA GLU A 261 -13.61 12.15 7.61
C GLU A 261 -13.81 11.14 6.48
N GLU A 262 -15.04 10.64 6.28
CA GLU A 262 -15.37 9.71 5.19
C GLU A 262 -15.09 10.32 3.80
N PHE A 263 -15.38 11.61 3.62
CA PHE A 263 -15.09 12.37 2.42
C PHE A 263 -13.57 12.44 2.14
N GLY A 264 -12.78 12.84 3.15
CA GLY A 264 -11.32 12.89 3.02
C GLY A 264 -10.69 11.54 2.74
N ASP A 265 -11.16 10.49 3.42
CA ASP A 265 -10.71 9.11 3.21
C ASP A 265 -10.95 8.64 1.77
N THR A 266 -12.14 8.94 1.22
CA THR A 266 -12.52 8.58 -0.15
C THR A 266 -11.62 9.25 -1.17
N ILE A 267 -11.37 10.55 -1.00
CA ILE A 267 -10.48 11.34 -1.85
C ILE A 267 -9.07 10.77 -1.79
N GLN A 268 -8.53 10.54 -0.60
CA GLN A 268 -7.19 10.00 -0.42
C GLN A 268 -7.04 8.64 -1.11
N ASP A 269 -8.00 7.72 -0.92
CA ASP A 269 -7.97 6.38 -1.52
C ASP A 269 -7.92 6.44 -3.06
N ILE A 270 -8.68 7.36 -3.66
CA ILE A 270 -8.76 7.53 -5.12
C ILE A 270 -7.52 8.23 -5.69
N PHE A 271 -7.01 9.26 -5.02
CA PHE A 271 -5.81 9.97 -5.49
C PHE A 271 -4.54 9.15 -5.28
N ASP A 272 -4.44 8.36 -4.21
CA ASP A 272 -3.39 7.35 -4.03
C ASP A 272 -3.39 6.36 -5.20
N PHE A 273 -4.58 5.97 -5.66
CA PHE A 273 -4.75 5.09 -6.80
C PHE A 273 -4.33 5.74 -8.12
N PHE A 274 -4.72 6.99 -8.40
CA PHE A 274 -4.22 7.68 -9.60
C PHE A 274 -2.71 7.84 -9.60
N HIS A 275 -2.11 8.03 -8.42
CA HIS A 275 -0.67 8.21 -8.28
C HIS A 275 0.14 6.97 -8.72
N ILE A 276 -0.44 5.76 -8.69
CA ILE A 276 0.27 4.54 -9.13
C ILE A 276 0.65 4.59 -10.61
N PHE A 277 -0.16 5.22 -11.45
CA PHE A 277 0.09 5.25 -12.90
C PHE A 277 1.31 6.10 -13.25
N TYR A 278 1.58 7.13 -12.45
CA TYR A 278 2.82 7.90 -12.53
C TYR A 278 4.02 7.10 -12.00
N LYS A 279 3.86 6.39 -10.88
CA LYS A 279 4.93 5.59 -10.26
C LYS A 279 5.41 4.39 -11.09
N GLN A 280 4.57 3.88 -12.00
CA GLN A 280 4.89 2.69 -12.79
C GLN A 280 5.37 2.98 -14.21
N ASP A 281 5.73 4.23 -14.51
CA ASP A 281 6.10 4.68 -15.87
C ASP A 281 4.98 4.43 -16.89
N LEU A 282 3.71 4.41 -16.45
CA LEU A 282 2.54 4.24 -17.32
C LEU A 282 2.01 5.59 -17.82
N THR A 283 2.88 6.61 -17.87
CA THR A 283 2.51 7.99 -18.21
C THR A 283 1.87 8.09 -19.58
N GLY A 284 2.32 7.33 -20.57
CA GLY A 284 1.73 7.29 -21.91
C GLY A 284 0.27 6.83 -21.90
N PRO A 285 -0.01 5.55 -21.56
CA PRO A 285 -1.38 5.02 -21.47
C PRO A 285 -2.29 5.82 -20.52
N TRP A 286 -1.73 6.32 -19.41
CA TRP A 286 -2.47 7.15 -18.47
C TRP A 286 -2.89 8.49 -19.08
N HIS A 287 -1.98 9.21 -19.75
CA HIS A 287 -2.32 10.46 -20.43
C HIS A 287 -3.32 10.25 -21.58
N GLU A 288 -3.29 9.10 -22.24
CA GLU A 288 -4.32 8.74 -23.23
C GLU A 288 -5.69 8.60 -22.57
N ALA A 289 -5.78 7.85 -21.46
CA ALA A 289 -7.01 7.69 -20.69
C ALA A 289 -7.55 9.04 -20.19
N LEU A 290 -6.68 9.89 -19.64
CA LEU A 290 -7.04 11.24 -19.18
C LEU A 290 -7.62 12.10 -20.31
N ARG A 291 -7.00 12.08 -21.50
CA ARG A 291 -7.52 12.82 -22.67
C ARG A 291 -8.86 12.28 -23.14
N ALA A 292 -9.01 10.96 -23.19
CA ALA A 292 -10.24 10.32 -23.61
C ALA A 292 -11.42 10.61 -22.66
N LYS A 293 -11.13 10.87 -21.37
CA LYS A 293 -12.13 11.08 -20.32
C LYS A 293 -12.20 12.50 -19.76
N VAL A 294 -11.51 13.46 -20.37
CA VAL A 294 -11.40 14.82 -19.83
C VAL A 294 -12.76 15.49 -19.63
N ASN A 295 -13.72 15.26 -20.53
CA ASN A 295 -15.07 15.84 -20.44
C ASN A 295 -15.87 15.29 -19.25
N GLU A 296 -15.70 14.00 -18.91
CA GLU A 296 -16.32 13.38 -17.73
C GLU A 296 -15.61 13.84 -16.44
N MET A 297 -14.29 13.99 -16.48
CA MET A 297 -13.47 14.33 -15.31
C MET A 297 -13.60 15.80 -14.88
N THR A 298 -13.66 16.72 -15.85
CA THR A 298 -13.64 18.18 -15.61
C THR A 298 -14.69 18.65 -14.60
N PRO A 299 -16.01 18.39 -14.79
CA PRO A 299 -17.02 18.90 -13.87
C PRO A 299 -16.87 18.32 -12.45
N VAL A 300 -16.50 17.04 -12.33
CA VAL A 300 -16.32 16.37 -11.03
C VAL A 300 -15.15 16.99 -10.27
N PHE A 301 -14.01 17.20 -10.95
CA PHE A 301 -12.81 17.76 -10.34
C PHE A 301 -12.92 19.25 -10.04
N GLU A 302 -13.62 20.03 -10.87
CA GLU A 302 -13.89 21.44 -10.58
C GLU A 302 -14.79 21.59 -9.35
N ARG A 303 -15.86 20.76 -9.24
CA ARG A 303 -16.70 20.71 -8.04
C ARG A 303 -15.90 20.31 -6.81
N LEU A 304 -15.09 19.24 -6.91
CA LEU A 304 -14.24 18.78 -5.82
C LEU A 304 -13.27 19.87 -5.37
N ALA A 305 -12.65 20.58 -6.32
CA ALA A 305 -11.74 21.68 -6.01
C ALA A 305 -12.45 22.85 -5.30
N ALA A 306 -13.69 23.16 -5.67
CA ALA A 306 -14.50 24.18 -5.01
C ALA A 306 -14.82 23.79 -3.55
N ILE A 307 -15.27 22.55 -3.32
CA ILE A 307 -15.56 22.04 -1.97
C ILE A 307 -14.31 22.08 -1.11
N ILE A 308 -13.20 21.49 -1.56
CA ILE A 308 -11.93 21.47 -0.82
C ILE A 308 -11.45 22.89 -0.49
N SER A 309 -11.64 23.84 -1.41
CA SER A 309 -11.26 25.24 -1.18
C SER A 309 -12.10 25.94 -0.12
N SER A 310 -13.33 25.47 0.13
CA SER A 310 -14.25 26.01 1.13
C SER A 310 -14.13 25.37 2.52
N LEU A 311 -13.35 24.29 2.67
CA LEU A 311 -13.26 23.55 3.93
C LEU A 311 -12.67 24.43 5.06
N PRO A 312 -13.31 24.46 6.25
CA PRO A 312 -12.81 25.20 7.41
C PRO A 312 -11.50 24.57 7.91
N GLY A 313 -10.54 25.41 8.31
CA GLY A 313 -9.21 24.96 8.78
C GLY A 313 -8.07 25.13 7.77
N ARG A 314 -8.37 25.58 6.53
CA ARG A 314 -7.39 26.26 5.68
C ARG A 314 -7.08 27.63 6.26
N SER A 315 -6.24 27.66 7.29
CA SER A 315 -5.75 28.93 7.81
C SER A 315 -5.12 29.73 6.65
N SER A 316 -5.49 31.00 6.54
CA SER A 316 -4.93 31.95 5.56
C SER A 316 -3.42 32.18 5.75
N SER A 317 -2.83 31.62 6.80
CA SER A 317 -1.41 31.64 7.13
C SER A 317 -0.60 30.54 6.40
N GLY A 318 -0.67 30.50 5.07
CA GLY A 318 0.20 29.69 4.21
C GLY A 318 0.03 28.16 4.28
N PRO A 319 0.57 27.42 3.29
CA PRO A 319 0.48 25.96 3.26
C PRO A 319 1.33 25.36 4.38
N ALA A 320 0.67 24.76 5.38
CA ALA A 320 1.35 23.79 6.22
C ALA A 320 1.85 22.65 5.31
N PRO A 321 3.10 22.17 5.44
CA PRO A 321 3.68 21.13 4.58
C PRO A 321 2.85 19.83 4.49
N ASP A 322 1.96 19.60 5.46
CA ASP A 322 1.18 18.37 5.62
C ASP A 322 -0.31 18.54 5.27
N ASP A 323 -0.70 19.64 4.61
CA ASP A 323 -2.09 19.84 4.16
C ASP A 323 -2.40 18.97 2.93
N HIS A 324 -2.89 17.76 3.17
CA HIS A 324 -3.34 16.82 2.12
C HIS A 324 -4.37 17.42 1.15
N TRP A 325 -5.16 18.40 1.59
CA TRP A 325 -6.10 19.11 0.73
C TRP A 325 -5.41 19.95 -0.34
N SER A 326 -4.32 20.63 0.03
CA SER A 326 -3.49 21.37 -0.90
C SER A 326 -2.85 20.43 -1.94
N GLN A 327 -2.36 19.26 -1.52
CA GLN A 327 -1.84 18.25 -2.45
C GLN A 327 -2.93 17.72 -3.40
N THR A 328 -4.16 17.56 -2.91
CA THR A 328 -5.30 17.12 -3.72
C THR A 328 -5.69 18.16 -4.78
N LEU A 329 -5.82 19.45 -4.41
CA LEU A 329 -6.09 20.52 -5.40
C LEU A 329 -5.03 20.59 -6.48
N ILE A 330 -3.79 20.43 -6.05
CA ILE A 330 -2.63 20.38 -6.90
C ILE A 330 -2.70 19.19 -7.89
N ALA A 331 -3.07 18.00 -7.40
CA ALA A 331 -3.27 16.82 -8.23
C ALA A 331 -4.46 17.00 -9.20
N ILE A 332 -5.56 17.63 -8.78
CA ILE A 332 -6.69 17.98 -9.64
C ILE A 332 -6.21 18.84 -10.82
N GLN A 333 -5.47 19.92 -10.55
CA GLN A 333 -4.94 20.80 -11.60
C GLN A 333 -4.06 20.04 -12.59
N LEU A 334 -3.19 19.15 -12.07
CA LEU A 334 -2.35 18.29 -12.91
C LEU A 334 -3.20 17.38 -13.81
N LEU A 335 -4.20 16.69 -13.26
CA LEU A 335 -5.04 15.77 -14.03
C LEU A 335 -5.82 16.50 -15.13
N LEU A 336 -6.42 17.65 -14.82
CA LEU A 336 -7.16 18.46 -15.79
C LEU A 336 -6.27 19.02 -16.91
N SER A 337 -5.03 19.40 -16.59
CA SER A 337 -4.08 19.88 -17.60
C SER A 337 -3.70 18.82 -18.61
N ARG A 338 -3.44 17.59 -18.14
CA ARG A 338 -3.01 16.46 -18.96
C ARG A 338 -4.16 15.94 -19.82
N GLY A 339 -5.40 16.08 -19.35
CA GLY A 339 -6.60 15.81 -20.14
C GLY A 339 -6.83 16.78 -21.31
N GLY A 340 -6.21 17.98 -21.31
CA GLY A 340 -6.26 18.92 -22.43
C GLY A 340 -7.14 20.16 -22.23
N SER A 341 -7.78 20.35 -21.07
CA SER A 341 -8.70 21.49 -20.83
C SER A 341 -8.00 22.83 -20.57
N ARG A 342 -6.73 22.85 -20.14
CA ARG A 342 -5.93 24.08 -19.94
C ARG A 342 -4.45 23.83 -20.23
N ARG A 343 -4.00 24.12 -21.45
CA ARG A 343 -2.58 23.96 -21.83
C ARG A 343 -1.68 25.16 -21.49
N THR A 344 -2.23 26.34 -21.19
CA THR A 344 -1.45 27.60 -21.21
C THR A 344 -0.91 28.08 -19.87
N THR A 345 -1.26 27.47 -18.73
CA THR A 345 -0.86 27.97 -17.40
C THR A 345 -0.02 26.99 -16.55
N LEU A 346 0.33 25.82 -17.09
CA LEU A 346 0.85 24.73 -16.25
C LEU A 346 2.37 24.56 -16.20
N ASP A 347 3.18 25.22 -17.01
CA ASP A 347 4.60 24.84 -17.09
C ASP A 347 5.40 25.16 -15.81
N ALA A 348 5.14 26.28 -15.13
CA ALA A 348 5.83 26.60 -13.88
C ALA A 348 5.22 25.90 -12.65
N GLY A 349 3.88 25.79 -12.62
CA GLY A 349 3.14 25.17 -11.53
C GLY A 349 3.37 23.65 -11.48
N THR A 350 3.30 22.98 -12.63
CA THR A 350 3.46 21.52 -12.78
C THR A 350 4.88 21.04 -12.54
N ALA A 351 5.89 21.85 -12.91
CA ALA A 351 7.28 21.52 -12.64
C ALA A 351 7.56 21.42 -11.14
N ARG A 352 7.15 22.43 -10.35
CA ARG A 352 7.21 22.39 -8.88
C ARG A 352 6.38 21.24 -8.27
N LEU A 353 5.36 20.81 -8.99
CA LEU A 353 4.40 19.79 -8.60
C LEU A 353 4.94 18.37 -8.75
N LEU A 354 5.58 18.10 -9.89
CA LEU A 354 6.34 16.88 -10.11
C LEU A 354 7.53 16.83 -9.14
N GLU A 355 8.15 17.97 -8.80
CA GLU A 355 9.18 18.06 -7.75
C GLU A 355 8.63 17.79 -6.33
N ASN A 356 7.38 18.13 -6.04
CA ASN A 356 6.76 17.85 -4.73
C ASN A 356 6.19 16.41 -4.62
N LEU A 357 5.63 15.87 -5.71
CA LEU A 357 5.13 14.49 -5.78
C LEU A 357 6.28 13.48 -5.80
N ASN A 358 7.37 13.81 -6.50
CA ASN A 358 8.64 13.12 -6.39
C ASN A 358 9.49 13.87 -5.38
N ASN A 359 9.14 13.85 -4.09
CA ASN A 359 10.02 14.42 -3.07
C ASN A 359 11.34 13.64 -3.13
N PRO A 360 12.41 14.22 -3.73
CA PRO A 360 13.59 13.45 -4.09
C PRO A 360 14.35 13.01 -2.83
N VAL A 361 14.16 13.73 -1.72
CA VAL A 361 14.67 13.38 -0.40
C VAL A 361 13.94 12.18 0.15
N ARG A 362 12.61 12.18 0.08
CA ARG A 362 11.77 11.07 0.55
C ARG A 362 12.08 9.79 -0.22
N ASP A 363 12.10 9.87 -1.55
CA ASP A 363 12.42 8.73 -2.43
C ASP A 363 13.84 8.23 -2.19
N ALA A 364 14.80 9.15 -2.00
CA ALA A 364 16.15 8.78 -1.63
C ALA A 364 16.24 8.06 -0.28
N LEU A 365 15.54 8.54 0.74
CA LEU A 365 15.48 7.89 2.05
C LEU A 365 14.84 6.50 1.96
N PHE A 366 13.84 6.31 1.09
CA PHE A 366 13.28 5.00 0.79
C PHE A 366 14.31 4.06 0.18
N GLU A 367 15.03 4.50 -0.85
CA GLU A 367 16.09 3.69 -1.47
C GLU A 367 17.22 3.38 -0.48
N MET A 368 17.63 4.36 0.35
CA MET A 368 18.58 4.15 1.44
C MET A 368 18.09 3.08 2.43
N ALA A 369 16.82 3.14 2.86
CA ALA A 369 16.23 2.17 3.77
C ALA A 369 16.13 0.76 3.15
N ILE A 370 15.79 0.67 1.87
CA ILE A 370 15.79 -0.60 1.10
C ILE A 370 17.19 -1.19 1.05
N VAL A 371 18.19 -0.39 0.68
CA VAL A 371 19.60 -0.82 0.59
C VAL A 371 20.12 -1.25 1.95
N ARG A 372 19.78 -0.54 3.03
CA ARG A 372 20.18 -0.89 4.39
C ARG A 372 19.64 -2.23 4.86
N LYS A 373 18.47 -2.64 4.40
CA LYS A 373 17.87 -3.95 4.72
C LYS A 373 18.19 -5.04 3.71
N GLY A 374 18.66 -4.64 2.53
CA GLY A 374 18.84 -5.50 1.38
C GLY A 374 19.99 -6.50 1.53
N GLY A 375 20.26 -7.22 0.45
CA GLY A 375 21.39 -8.14 0.35
C GLY A 375 22.72 -7.42 0.11
N CYS A 376 23.73 -8.18 -0.35
CA CYS A 376 25.05 -7.63 -0.65
C CYS A 376 24.98 -6.50 -1.70
N GLY A 377 25.53 -5.33 -1.37
CA GLY A 377 25.63 -4.15 -2.23
C GLY A 377 26.78 -4.20 -3.22
N TYR A 378 27.36 -5.36 -3.50
CA TYR A 378 28.27 -5.53 -4.62
C TYR A 378 27.46 -5.97 -5.84
N LEU A 379 27.62 -5.27 -6.96
CA LEU A 379 26.82 -5.46 -8.18
C LEU A 379 26.90 -6.90 -8.70
N LEU A 380 28.10 -7.46 -8.72
CA LEU A 380 28.36 -8.81 -9.25
C LEU A 380 28.30 -9.90 -8.19
N CYS A 381 27.75 -9.62 -7.00
CA CYS A 381 27.60 -10.67 -5.98
C CYS A 381 26.49 -11.64 -6.40
N PRO A 382 26.78 -12.93 -6.64
CA PRO A 382 25.80 -13.90 -7.11
C PRO A 382 24.78 -14.29 -6.03
N LYS A 383 25.07 -13.98 -4.76
CA LYS A 383 24.22 -14.34 -3.62
C LYS A 383 23.48 -13.12 -3.08
N ASN A 384 22.16 -13.22 -3.01
CA ASN A 384 21.36 -12.44 -2.06
C ASN A 384 21.57 -13.01 -0.66
N SER A 385 22.78 -12.86 -0.10
CA SER A 385 23.07 -13.41 1.21
C SER A 385 22.29 -12.67 2.30
N VAL A 386 21.49 -13.41 3.06
CA VAL A 386 20.74 -12.90 4.21
C VAL A 386 21.66 -12.39 5.33
N TYR A 387 22.92 -12.86 5.38
CA TYR A 387 23.90 -12.58 6.44
C TYR A 387 24.94 -11.50 6.08
N SER A 388 24.55 -10.46 5.36
CA SER A 388 25.47 -9.38 4.99
C SER A 388 25.65 -8.37 6.14
N LYS A 389 26.91 -8.00 6.44
CA LYS A 389 27.26 -7.01 7.47
C LYS A 389 27.18 -5.61 6.90
N LEU A 390 26.71 -4.64 7.69
CA LEU A 390 26.74 -3.23 7.32
C LEU A 390 28.19 -2.76 7.20
N CYS A 391 28.46 -1.92 6.22
CA CYS A 391 29.73 -1.22 6.10
C CYS A 391 29.97 -0.41 7.38
N SER A 392 31.07 -0.68 8.08
CA SER A 392 31.39 -0.04 9.37
C SER A 392 31.50 1.48 9.28
N LYS A 393 31.88 2.00 8.11
CA LYS A 393 32.03 3.44 7.85
C LYS A 393 30.68 4.13 7.59
N CYS A 394 30.02 3.81 6.48
CA CYS A 394 28.76 4.48 6.14
C CYS A 394 27.56 4.00 6.96
N ASP A 395 27.62 2.79 7.53
CA ASP A 395 26.49 2.14 8.19
C ASP A 395 25.23 2.27 7.31
N LEU A 396 25.30 1.81 6.06
CA LEU A 396 24.13 1.79 5.18
C LEU A 396 24.19 0.61 4.23
N VAL A 397 25.21 0.53 3.38
CA VAL A 397 25.34 -0.57 2.42
C VAL A 397 25.86 -1.83 3.14
N ARG A 398 25.33 -3.00 2.77
CA ARG A 398 25.77 -4.29 3.33
C ARG A 398 26.67 -5.07 2.39
N PHE A 399 27.59 -5.85 2.95
CA PHE A 399 28.46 -6.77 2.21
C PHE A 399 28.48 -8.15 2.85
N CYS A 400 28.45 -9.21 2.04
CA CYS A 400 28.37 -10.59 2.52
C CYS A 400 29.71 -11.15 3.05
N GLY A 401 30.81 -10.45 2.79
CA GLY A 401 32.16 -10.89 3.17
C GLY A 401 32.72 -12.08 2.37
N GLN A 402 31.94 -12.67 1.45
CA GLN A 402 32.42 -13.75 0.60
C GLN A 402 33.42 -13.23 -0.42
N GLU A 403 34.36 -14.10 -0.79
CA GLU A 403 35.27 -13.86 -1.91
C GLU A 403 34.51 -14.01 -3.22
N VAL A 404 34.76 -13.09 -4.14
CA VAL A 404 34.21 -13.06 -5.48
C VAL A 404 35.38 -13.02 -6.47
N SER A 405 35.31 -13.89 -7.46
CA SER A 405 36.21 -13.89 -8.61
C SER A 405 35.85 -12.72 -9.51
N ILE A 406 36.78 -11.77 -9.65
CA ILE A 406 36.64 -10.65 -10.58
C ILE A 406 37.47 -10.98 -11.82
N PRO A 407 36.88 -11.04 -13.03
CA PRO A 407 37.64 -11.16 -14.25
C PRO A 407 38.65 -10.01 -14.34
N VAL A 408 39.94 -10.29 -14.56
CA VAL A 408 40.96 -9.23 -14.61
C VAL A 408 40.70 -8.22 -15.72
N ALA A 409 39.97 -8.59 -16.79
CA ALA A 409 39.50 -7.64 -17.80
C ALA A 409 38.64 -6.49 -17.23
N LEU A 410 37.86 -6.73 -16.16
CA LEU A 410 37.11 -5.70 -15.44
C LEU A 410 38.01 -4.85 -14.52
N VAL A 411 39.12 -5.41 -14.03
CA VAL A 411 40.10 -4.72 -13.18
C VAL A 411 41.06 -3.86 -14.03
N ALA A 412 41.49 -4.37 -15.18
CA ALA A 412 42.44 -3.74 -16.11
C ALA A 412 41.95 -2.41 -16.69
N LEU A 413 40.62 -2.22 -16.81
CA LEU A 413 40.01 -0.93 -17.16
C LEU A 413 40.35 0.19 -16.17
N SER A 414 40.81 -0.13 -14.96
CA SER A 414 41.22 0.84 -13.94
C SER A 414 42.72 1.01 -13.76
N SER A 415 43.54 0.06 -14.25
CA SER A 415 45.00 0.03 -14.00
C SER A 415 45.87 0.10 -15.26
N GLY A 416 45.31 0.06 -16.46
CA GLY A 416 46.06 0.29 -17.72
C GLY A 416 47.05 -0.83 -18.09
N THR A 417 46.99 -1.99 -17.44
CA THR A 417 47.87 -3.14 -17.67
C THR A 417 47.05 -4.33 -18.16
N ALA A 418 47.39 -4.85 -19.34
CA ALA A 418 46.82 -6.10 -19.86
C ALA A 418 47.45 -7.27 -19.08
N ALA A 419 46.68 -7.87 -18.19
CA ALA A 419 47.04 -9.10 -17.51
C ALA A 419 45.87 -10.09 -17.64
N ASP A 420 46.18 -11.33 -18.00
CA ASP A 420 45.21 -12.43 -17.96
C ASP A 420 45.24 -13.07 -16.57
N GLY A 421 44.07 -13.20 -15.95
CA GLY A 421 43.92 -13.81 -14.62
C GLY A 421 42.53 -13.64 -14.01
N ILE A 422 42.34 -14.26 -12.84
CA ILE A 422 41.17 -14.07 -11.96
C ILE A 422 41.70 -13.64 -10.60
N GLU A 423 41.28 -12.48 -10.11
CA GLU A 423 41.57 -12.07 -8.74
C GLU A 423 40.36 -12.33 -7.84
N THR A 424 40.58 -12.94 -6.68
CA THR A 424 39.55 -13.15 -5.66
C THR A 424 39.61 -12.04 -4.61
N HIS A 425 38.55 -11.26 -4.50
CA HIS A 425 38.43 -10.20 -3.49
C HIS A 425 37.20 -10.44 -2.63
N GLN A 426 37.24 -10.10 -1.34
CA GLN A 426 36.02 -10.03 -0.54
C GLN A 426 35.06 -8.99 -1.15
N CYS A 427 33.75 -9.27 -1.19
CA CYS A 427 32.73 -8.39 -1.79
C CYS A 427 32.84 -6.92 -1.38
N GLN A 428 33.22 -6.62 -0.13
CA GLN A 428 33.42 -5.23 0.29
C GLN A 428 34.63 -4.59 -0.39
N LYS A 429 35.76 -5.30 -0.48
CA LYS A 429 36.97 -4.81 -1.18
C LYS A 429 36.71 -4.67 -2.68
N ALA A 430 36.08 -5.68 -3.27
CA ALA A 430 35.65 -5.67 -4.68
C ALA A 430 34.73 -4.48 -5.00
N ALA A 431 33.73 -4.23 -4.14
CA ALA A 431 32.83 -3.09 -4.30
C ALA A 431 33.54 -1.75 -4.08
N TRP A 432 34.56 -1.70 -3.23
CA TRP A 432 35.28 -0.47 -2.91
C TRP A 432 35.95 0.15 -4.13
N THR A 433 36.52 -0.70 -5.00
CA THR A 433 37.27 -0.32 -6.19
C THR A 433 36.53 -0.62 -7.50
N ALA A 434 35.25 -1.01 -7.43
CA ALA A 434 34.48 -1.41 -8.61
C ALA A 434 34.45 -0.29 -9.68
N PRO A 435 34.74 -0.58 -10.97
CA PRO A 435 34.81 0.44 -12.01
C PRO A 435 33.47 1.12 -12.28
N ILE A 436 32.39 0.35 -12.30
CA ILE A 436 31.06 0.81 -12.76
C ILE A 436 30.27 1.46 -11.60
N PHE A 437 30.68 1.25 -10.34
CA PHE A 437 30.06 1.91 -9.18
C PHE A 437 30.91 1.73 -7.91
N PRO A 438 31.99 2.52 -7.71
CA PRO A 438 32.87 2.33 -6.57
C PRO A 438 32.19 2.75 -5.28
N HIS A 439 32.05 1.81 -4.34
CA HIS A 439 31.46 2.08 -3.02
C HIS A 439 32.25 3.17 -2.27
N LYS A 440 33.56 3.35 -2.54
CA LYS A 440 34.38 4.39 -1.91
C LYS A 440 33.75 5.78 -2.01
N ALA A 441 33.30 6.19 -3.20
CA ALA A 441 32.72 7.52 -3.43
C ALA A 441 31.36 7.68 -2.73
N LEU A 442 30.48 6.69 -2.88
CA LEU A 442 29.17 6.69 -2.24
C LEU A 442 29.28 6.62 -0.70
N CYS A 443 30.21 5.80 -0.19
CA CYS A 443 30.47 5.65 1.24
C CYS A 443 30.90 6.97 1.89
N ALA A 444 31.67 7.80 1.18
CA ALA A 444 32.07 9.11 1.66
C ALA A 444 30.85 10.03 1.82
N LYS A 445 29.98 10.10 0.80
CA LYS A 445 28.74 10.89 0.84
C LYS A 445 27.82 10.48 1.98
N ILE A 446 27.55 9.18 2.11
CA ILE A 446 26.70 8.64 3.18
C ILE A 446 27.33 8.90 4.55
N HIS A 447 28.65 8.74 4.69
CA HIS A 447 29.34 9.03 5.95
C HIS A 447 29.20 10.51 6.32
N THR A 448 29.39 11.43 5.37
CA THR A 448 29.19 12.87 5.59
C THR A 448 27.78 13.15 6.11
N LEU A 449 26.75 12.63 5.43
CA LEU A 449 25.35 12.76 5.87
C LEU A 449 25.13 12.14 7.26
N ARG A 450 25.66 10.96 7.52
CA ARG A 450 25.55 10.29 8.83
C ARG A 450 26.17 11.13 9.95
N THR A 451 27.33 11.74 9.71
CA THR A 451 28.03 12.57 10.71
C THR A 451 27.41 13.95 10.91
N SER A 452 26.65 14.45 9.93
CA SER A 452 25.94 15.72 10.07
C SER A 452 24.66 15.59 10.90
N LEU A 453 24.13 14.37 11.02
CA LEU A 453 22.91 14.05 11.78
C LEU A 453 23.25 13.53 13.20
N PRO A 454 22.41 13.80 14.20
CA PRO A 454 22.49 13.12 15.49
C PRO A 454 22.34 11.61 15.34
N LYS A 455 22.99 10.87 16.23
CA LYS A 455 22.99 9.40 16.22
C LYS A 455 21.58 8.84 16.32
N GLU A 456 20.72 9.48 17.10
CA GLU A 456 19.33 9.10 17.34
C GLU A 456 18.49 9.32 16.09
N THR A 457 18.68 10.46 15.39
CA THR A 457 18.01 10.77 14.12
C THR A 457 18.43 9.80 13.03
N TRP A 458 19.73 9.51 12.92
CA TRP A 458 20.22 8.51 11.98
C TRP A 458 19.60 7.15 12.28
N ALA A 459 19.58 6.72 13.55
CA ALA A 459 18.99 5.45 13.93
C ALA A 459 17.46 5.39 13.68
N SER A 460 16.73 6.50 13.84
CA SER A 460 15.28 6.53 13.62
C SER A 460 14.89 6.37 12.15
N LEU A 461 15.71 6.85 11.20
CA LEU A 461 15.46 6.67 9.76
C LEU A 461 15.29 5.19 9.36
N TRP A 462 15.84 4.28 10.15
CA TRP A 462 15.87 2.85 9.86
C TRP A 462 14.84 2.03 10.64
N LYS A 463 13.92 2.67 11.38
CA LYS A 463 12.89 1.98 12.20
C LYS A 463 11.68 1.47 11.41
N ASN A 464 11.61 1.75 10.11
CA ASN A 464 10.64 1.18 9.16
C ASN A 464 9.21 1.67 9.32
N ASP A 465 9.03 2.82 9.95
CA ASP A 465 7.77 3.54 9.88
C ASP A 465 7.91 4.68 8.86
N GLN A 466 6.88 4.80 8.03
CA GLN A 466 6.68 5.89 7.07
C GLN A 466 6.81 7.24 7.79
N ASP A 467 6.29 7.29 9.02
CA ASP A 467 6.25 8.44 9.90
C ASP A 467 7.65 9.01 10.22
N SER A 468 8.68 8.18 10.43
CA SER A 468 10.04 8.67 10.69
C SER A 468 10.67 9.32 9.46
N ILE A 469 10.40 8.78 8.26
CA ILE A 469 10.87 9.38 7.00
C ILE A 469 10.13 10.69 6.75
N ASP A 470 8.81 10.70 6.92
CA ASP A 470 7.98 11.88 6.67
C ASP A 470 8.32 12.99 7.68
N LYS A 471 8.51 12.65 8.96
CA LYS A 471 9.02 13.57 10.00
C LYS A 471 10.40 14.11 9.66
N PHE A 472 11.30 13.29 9.10
CA PHE A 472 12.61 13.78 8.68
C PHE A 472 12.49 14.74 7.49
N CYS A 473 11.64 14.42 6.51
CA CYS A 473 11.42 15.25 5.33
C CYS A 473 10.82 16.63 5.69
N SER A 474 9.98 16.71 6.73
CA SER A 474 9.45 17.98 7.22
C SER A 474 10.45 18.77 8.08
N THR A 475 11.53 18.14 8.54
CA THR A 475 12.52 18.75 9.43
C THR A 475 13.62 19.46 8.64
N LYS A 476 13.55 20.79 8.52
CA LYS A 476 14.61 21.61 7.87
C LYS A 476 15.92 21.66 8.67
N ARG A 477 15.86 21.45 9.98
CA ARG A 477 17.01 21.50 10.89
C ARG A 477 16.95 20.43 11.94
N VAL A 478 18.07 19.73 12.15
CA VAL A 478 18.21 18.76 13.22
C VAL A 478 19.29 19.26 14.18
N ASN A 479 18.95 19.46 15.45
CA ASN A 479 19.81 20.08 16.46
C ASN A 479 20.46 21.40 15.98
N GLY A 480 19.66 22.26 15.34
CA GLY A 480 20.10 23.56 14.84
C GLY A 480 20.92 23.52 13.54
N LYS A 481 21.35 22.34 13.07
CA LYS A 481 22.06 22.18 11.78
C LYS A 481 21.07 21.99 10.65
N VAL A 482 21.28 22.68 9.53
CA VAL A 482 20.50 22.49 8.30
C VAL A 482 20.82 21.13 7.72
N VAL A 483 19.79 20.37 7.36
CA VAL A 483 19.96 19.08 6.68
C VAL A 483 20.30 19.34 5.22
N ASP A 484 21.36 18.72 4.72
CA ASP A 484 21.72 18.77 3.30
C ASP A 484 20.84 17.81 2.50
N PHE A 485 19.65 18.28 2.13
CA PHE A 485 18.69 17.52 1.32
C PHE A 485 19.20 17.27 -0.11
N GLY A 486 20.10 18.11 -0.64
CA GLY A 486 20.76 17.86 -1.92
C GLY A 486 21.62 16.61 -1.86
N LEU A 487 22.42 16.47 -0.80
CA LEU A 487 23.22 15.28 -0.53
C LEU A 487 22.36 14.03 -0.33
N VAL A 488 21.22 14.14 0.37
CA VAL A 488 20.28 13.01 0.53
C VAL A 488 19.78 12.54 -0.83
N ALA A 489 19.29 13.44 -1.67
CA ALA A 489 18.80 13.12 -3.02
C ALA A 489 19.90 12.47 -3.88
N GLU A 490 21.13 13.01 -3.86
CA GLU A 490 22.26 12.48 -4.62
C GLU A 490 22.63 11.04 -4.19
N ILE A 491 22.59 10.75 -2.88
CA ILE A 491 22.79 9.39 -2.35
C ILE A 491 21.70 8.45 -2.89
N GLY A 492 20.44 8.87 -2.82
CA GLY A 492 19.30 8.08 -3.32
C GLY A 492 19.41 7.75 -4.81
N GLN A 493 19.69 8.74 -5.65
CA GLN A 493 19.88 8.56 -7.09
C GLN A 493 21.04 7.60 -7.39
N SER A 494 22.15 7.73 -6.65
CA SER A 494 23.30 6.83 -6.78
C SER A 494 22.90 5.39 -6.47
N LEU A 495 22.16 5.16 -5.38
CA LEU A 495 21.66 3.85 -4.98
C LEU A 495 20.65 3.26 -5.96
N ALA A 496 19.73 4.08 -6.49
CA ALA A 496 18.77 3.66 -7.50
C ALA A 496 19.49 3.18 -8.78
N ARG A 497 20.47 3.95 -9.27
CA ARG A 497 21.29 3.55 -10.43
C ARG A 497 22.07 2.25 -10.17
N GLN A 498 22.61 2.09 -8.97
CA GLN A 498 23.29 0.85 -8.58
C GLN A 498 22.32 -0.36 -8.63
N LYS A 499 21.10 -0.18 -8.14
CA LYS A 499 20.05 -1.21 -8.14
C LYS A 499 19.64 -1.60 -9.56
N GLU A 500 19.46 -0.64 -10.46
CA GLU A 500 19.18 -0.89 -11.89
C GLU A 500 20.29 -1.69 -12.56
N LEU A 501 21.55 -1.29 -12.38
CA LEU A 501 22.71 -2.01 -12.91
C LEU A 501 22.78 -3.45 -12.39
N LYS A 502 22.47 -3.65 -11.11
CA LYS A 502 22.43 -4.99 -10.51
C LYS A 502 21.34 -5.86 -11.12
N ILE A 503 20.17 -5.29 -11.41
CA ILE A 503 19.07 -6.00 -12.07
C ILE A 503 19.49 -6.41 -13.48
N ALA A 504 20.09 -5.48 -14.24
CA ALA A 504 20.59 -5.74 -15.59
C ALA A 504 21.67 -6.84 -15.59
N SER A 505 22.59 -6.82 -14.63
CA SER A 505 23.66 -7.83 -14.54
C SER A 505 23.21 -9.19 -14.01
N SER A 506 22.02 -9.29 -13.41
CA SER A 506 21.46 -10.57 -12.91
C SER A 506 20.57 -11.28 -13.93
N GLY A 507 20.23 -10.60 -15.03
CA GLY A 507 19.50 -11.18 -16.17
C GLY A 507 20.40 -11.73 -17.27
N LEU A 508 21.71 -11.56 -17.11
CA LEU A 508 22.79 -12.25 -17.82
C LEU A 508 23.24 -13.43 -16.95
#